data_AF-A0A9W8E4D7-F1
#
_entry.id   AF-A0A9W8E4D7-F1
#
_cell.length_a   1.000
_cell.length_b   1.000
_cell.length_c   1.000
_cell.angle_alpha   90.00
_cell.angle_beta   90.00
_cell.angle_gamma   90.00
#
_symmetry.space_group_name_H-M   'P 1'
#
loop_
_entity.id
_entity.type
_entity.pdbx_description
1 polymer ?
#
loop_
_entity_poly.entity_id
_entity_poly.type
_entity_poly.pdbx_seq_one_letter_code
_entity_poly.pdbx_strand_id
1 'polypeptide(L)'
;ETSLYREGFTVQRKSKARACGYANCGLRKDVQLDRPLQPGLRVTVKMDNPTPQEGKIATGKVVSPKAPREQSGLYWGYQVRLANSISQALHDSPYPDGYDLIIGTSERGETLDHAQRNLPAFNHLLVVFGGVSGLEPAVDADESLTCSGEDAHTLFHHWLNTCPNQGSRTIRTE
;
A
#
# COMPACT_ATOMS: atom_id res chain seq x y z
N GLU A 1 -4.65 -13.75 -20.97
CA GLU A 1 -5.32 -13.50 -19.68
C GLU A 1 -6.32 -12.36 -19.80
N THR A 2 -7.55 -12.60 -19.37
CA THR A 2 -8.60 -11.57 -19.25
C THR A 2 -8.32 -10.70 -18.03
N SER A 3 -8.22 -9.38 -18.19
CA SER A 3 -8.08 -8.48 -17.04
C SER A 3 -8.73 -7.13 -17.29
N LEU A 4 -9.56 -6.70 -16.34
CA LEU A 4 -10.24 -5.40 -16.37
C LEU A 4 -9.27 -4.22 -16.17
N TYR A 5 -8.21 -4.43 -15.39
CA TYR A 5 -7.17 -3.44 -15.14
C TYR A 5 -5.81 -3.98 -15.54
N ARG A 6 -4.92 -3.11 -16.01
CA ARG A 6 -3.52 -3.45 -16.25
C ARG A 6 -2.62 -2.32 -15.80
N GLU A 7 -1.51 -2.67 -15.18
CA GLU A 7 -0.39 -1.76 -15.04
C GLU A 7 0.29 -1.58 -16.39
N GLY A 8 0.80 -0.39 -16.64
CA GLY A 8 1.57 -0.11 -17.84
C GLY A 8 2.48 1.09 -17.68
N PHE A 9 3.30 1.30 -18.71
CA PHE A 9 4.21 2.42 -18.80
C PHE A 9 3.92 3.23 -20.06
N THR A 10 3.78 4.55 -19.93
CA THR A 10 3.49 5.42 -21.06
C THR A 10 4.67 5.47 -22.03
N VAL A 11 4.39 5.32 -23.33
CA VAL A 11 5.41 5.24 -24.38
C VAL A 11 5.32 6.43 -25.32
N GLN A 12 6.47 6.83 -25.87
CA GLN A 12 6.52 7.85 -26.89
C GLN A 12 6.13 7.26 -28.25
N ARG A 13 5.04 7.75 -28.84
CA ARG A 13 4.71 7.48 -30.25
C ARG A 13 4.53 8.79 -31.01
N LYS A 14 5.05 8.82 -32.24
CA LYS A 14 4.75 9.87 -33.21
C LYS A 14 3.31 9.69 -33.69
N SER A 15 2.35 10.22 -32.94
CA SER A 15 0.93 10.24 -33.35
C SER A 15 0.64 11.49 -34.18
N LYS A 16 -0.06 11.33 -35.31
CA LYS A 16 -0.60 12.46 -36.09
C LYS A 16 -1.80 13.13 -35.38
N ALA A 17 -2.46 12.41 -34.46
CA ALA A 17 -3.59 12.91 -33.69
C ALA A 17 -3.11 13.27 -32.28
N ARG A 18 -3.17 14.56 -31.93
CA ARG A 18 -2.71 15.11 -30.63
C ARG A 18 -3.59 14.69 -29.44
N ALA A 19 -4.64 13.91 -29.68
CA ALA A 19 -5.72 13.66 -28.73
C ALA A 19 -5.56 12.39 -27.88
N CYS A 20 -4.65 11.46 -28.20
CA CYS A 20 -4.51 10.19 -27.46
C CYS A 20 -3.06 9.86 -27.11
N GLY A 21 -2.89 9.13 -25.99
CA GLY A 21 -1.62 8.58 -25.52
C GLY A 21 -1.53 7.06 -25.76
N TYR A 22 -0.37 6.48 -25.47
CA TYR A 22 -0.17 5.03 -25.53
C TYR A 22 0.59 4.55 -24.29
N ALA A 23 0.27 3.34 -23.82
CA ALA A 23 1.01 2.66 -22.76
C ALA A 23 1.28 1.20 -23.12
N ASN A 24 2.48 0.73 -22.79
CA ASN A 24 2.79 -0.70 -22.81
C ASN A 24 2.23 -1.33 -21.53
N CYS A 25 1.20 -2.16 -21.68
CA CYS A 25 0.52 -2.87 -20.58
C CYS A 25 0.81 -4.38 -20.57
N GLY A 26 1.96 -4.79 -21.09
CA GLY A 26 2.34 -6.21 -21.20
C GLY A 26 1.54 -7.00 -22.24
N LEU A 27 0.92 -6.30 -23.20
CA LEU A 27 0.21 -6.89 -24.34
C LEU A 27 1.09 -6.85 -25.60
N ARG A 28 0.73 -7.64 -26.63
CA ARG A 28 1.47 -7.64 -27.91
C ARG A 28 1.50 -6.27 -28.62
N LYS A 29 0.51 -5.42 -28.36
CA LYS A 29 0.42 -4.05 -28.87
C LYS A 29 0.17 -3.09 -27.71
N ASP A 30 0.74 -1.90 -27.78
CA ASP A 30 0.49 -0.83 -26.82
C ASP A 30 -1.01 -0.47 -26.78
N VAL A 31 -1.51 -0.21 -25.57
CA VAL A 31 -2.88 0.19 -25.32
C VAL A 31 -3.01 1.68 -25.62
N GLN A 32 -4.03 2.05 -26.39
CA GLN A 32 -4.38 3.45 -26.62
C GLN A 32 -5.14 4.01 -25.42
N LEU A 33 -4.69 5.15 -24.93
CA LEU A 33 -5.23 5.85 -23.77
C LEU A 33 -6.23 6.93 -24.18
N ASP A 34 -7.11 7.29 -23.24
CA ASP A 34 -8.10 8.36 -23.36
C ASP A 34 -7.51 9.77 -23.41
N ARG A 35 -6.23 9.92 -23.03
CA ARG A 35 -5.52 11.20 -23.01
C ARG A 35 -4.02 11.04 -23.25
N PRO A 36 -3.34 12.05 -23.79
CA PRO A 36 -1.89 12.06 -23.86
C PRO A 36 -1.28 12.20 -22.47
N LEU A 37 -0.20 11.48 -22.21
CA LEU A 37 0.59 11.56 -20.99
C LEU A 37 2.08 11.64 -21.35
N GLN A 38 2.88 12.21 -20.46
CA GLN A 38 4.34 12.19 -20.63
C GLN A 38 4.81 10.73 -20.73
N PRO A 39 5.66 10.38 -21.70
CA PRO A 39 6.33 9.09 -21.71
C PRO A 39 7.15 8.93 -20.43
N GLY A 40 7.27 7.71 -19.91
CA GLY A 40 8.04 7.51 -18.68
C GLY A 40 7.21 7.22 -17.42
N LEU A 41 5.88 7.25 -17.51
CA LEU A 41 4.98 7.21 -16.36
C LEU A 41 4.38 5.83 -16.20
N ARG A 42 4.47 5.30 -14.97
CA ARG A 42 3.68 4.14 -14.55
C ARG A 42 2.22 4.55 -14.40
N VAL A 43 1.31 3.80 -15.01
CA VAL A 43 -0.13 4.07 -15.03
C VAL A 43 -0.93 2.81 -14.79
N THR A 44 -2.09 2.97 -14.17
CA THR A 44 -3.13 1.94 -14.09
C THR A 44 -4.17 2.23 -15.17
N VAL A 45 -4.40 1.27 -16.06
CA VAL A 45 -5.33 1.40 -17.19
C VAL A 45 -6.52 0.48 -16.95
N LYS A 46 -7.73 1.06 -16.94
CA LYS A 46 -8.98 0.30 -17.01
C LYS A 46 -9.28 0.01 -18.47
N MET A 47 -9.26 -1.27 -18.84
CA MET A 47 -9.44 -1.73 -20.21
C MET A 47 -10.92 -1.57 -20.62
N ASP A 48 -11.17 -1.04 -21.82
CA ASP A 48 -12.55 -0.96 -22.34
C ASP A 48 -13.10 -2.36 -22.66
N ASN A 49 -12.20 -3.27 -23.08
CA ASN A 49 -12.47 -4.69 -23.23
C ASN A 49 -11.44 -5.51 -22.42
N PRO A 50 -11.88 -6.21 -21.34
CA PRO A 50 -11.01 -7.06 -20.52
C PRO A 50 -10.36 -8.22 -21.27
N THR A 51 -10.89 -8.59 -22.44
CA THR A 51 -10.37 -9.62 -23.34
C THR A 51 -10.04 -9.00 -24.70
N PRO A 52 -8.91 -8.28 -24.82
CA PRO A 52 -8.52 -7.67 -26.07
C PRO A 52 -8.43 -8.70 -27.20
N GLN A 53 -9.08 -8.42 -28.33
CA GLN A 53 -9.02 -9.28 -29.51
C GLN A 53 -7.60 -9.28 -30.09
N GLU A 54 -7.10 -10.47 -30.46
CA GLU A 54 -5.80 -10.57 -31.12
C GLU A 54 -5.74 -9.72 -32.40
N GLY A 55 -4.61 -9.04 -32.61
CA GLY A 55 -4.38 -8.22 -33.79
C GLY A 55 -5.00 -6.81 -33.74
N LYS A 56 -5.96 -6.52 -32.85
CA LYS A 56 -6.51 -5.16 -32.67
C LYS A 56 -5.75 -4.37 -31.61
N ILE A 57 -5.75 -3.04 -31.75
CA ILE A 57 -5.22 -2.15 -30.72
C ILE A 57 -6.27 -2.10 -29.60
N ALA A 58 -5.87 -2.45 -28.38
CA ALA A 58 -6.72 -2.32 -27.21
C ALA A 58 -6.83 -0.84 -26.81
N THR A 59 -7.96 -0.46 -26.23
CA THR A 59 -8.22 0.87 -25.70
C THR A 59 -8.52 0.79 -24.21
N GLY A 60 -8.23 1.87 -23.48
CA GLY A 60 -8.55 1.96 -22.07
C GLY A 60 -8.39 3.37 -21.53
N LYS A 61 -8.87 3.56 -20.30
CA LYS A 61 -8.82 4.83 -19.59
C LYS A 61 -7.79 4.78 -18.48
N VAL A 62 -6.99 5.84 -18.36
CA VAL A 62 -6.09 5.97 -17.21
C VAL A 62 -6.90 6.33 -15.98
N VAL A 63 -6.81 5.49 -14.95
CA VAL A 63 -7.54 5.61 -13.68
C VAL A 63 -6.59 5.73 -12.49
N SER A 64 -7.14 6.05 -11.32
CA SER A 64 -6.39 6.00 -10.07
C SER A 64 -5.84 4.59 -9.84
N PRO A 65 -4.60 4.43 -9.33
CA PRO A 65 -4.07 3.13 -8.94
C PRO A 65 -4.85 2.50 -7.77
N LYS A 66 -5.70 3.28 -7.07
CA LYS A 66 -6.62 2.76 -6.05
C LYS A 66 -7.89 2.15 -6.62
N ALA A 67 -8.25 2.46 -7.87
CA ALA A 67 -9.52 2.04 -8.48
C ALA A 67 -9.72 0.52 -8.55
N PRO A 68 -8.70 -0.32 -8.88
CA PRO A 68 -8.87 -1.78 -8.88
C PRO A 68 -9.32 -2.31 -7.50
N ARG A 69 -8.76 -1.76 -6.42
CA ARG A 69 -9.11 -2.12 -5.04
C ARG A 69 -10.49 -1.60 -4.65
N GLU A 70 -10.71 -0.28 -4.81
CA GLU A 70 -11.92 0.39 -4.31
C GLU A 70 -13.19 0.07 -5.10
N GLN A 71 -13.07 -0.23 -6.39
CA GLN A 71 -14.23 -0.45 -7.28
C GLN A 71 -14.41 -1.92 -7.66
N SER A 72 -13.41 -2.78 -7.44
CA SER A 72 -13.44 -4.16 -7.92
C SER A 72 -12.85 -5.17 -6.94
N GLY A 73 -12.43 -4.75 -5.74
CA GLY A 73 -11.91 -5.63 -4.70
C GLY A 73 -10.58 -6.31 -5.05
N LEU A 74 -9.87 -5.81 -6.07
CA LEU A 74 -8.61 -6.42 -6.52
C LEU A 74 -7.43 -5.88 -5.71
N TYR A 75 -6.63 -6.77 -5.17
CA TYR A 75 -5.32 -6.39 -4.65
C TYR A 75 -4.42 -5.92 -5.79
N TRP A 76 -3.86 -4.72 -5.65
CA TRP A 76 -3.10 -4.04 -6.72
C TRP A 76 -1.67 -3.69 -6.30
N GLY A 77 -1.09 -4.56 -5.48
CA GLY A 77 0.23 -4.36 -4.89
C GLY A 77 0.23 -3.35 -3.73
N TYR A 78 1.41 -2.84 -3.42
CA TYR A 78 1.65 -1.87 -2.35
C TYR A 78 2.49 -0.70 -2.87
N GLN A 79 2.46 0.40 -2.12
CA GLN A 79 3.38 1.53 -2.29
C GLN A 79 4.40 1.48 -1.15
N VAL A 80 5.64 1.85 -1.47
CA VAL A 80 6.72 1.96 -0.48
C VAL A 80 6.88 3.43 -0.12
N ARG A 81 6.85 3.72 1.17
CA ARG A 81 7.12 5.04 1.74
C ARG A 81 8.30 4.91 2.70
N LEU A 82 9.27 5.81 2.56
CA LEU A 82 10.35 5.94 3.53
C LEU A 82 9.91 6.94 4.61
N ALA A 83 10.21 6.62 5.86
CA ALA A 83 10.02 7.47 7.02
C ALA A 83 11.34 7.47 7.81
N ASN A 84 11.79 8.64 8.25
CA ASN A 84 13.07 8.81 8.94
C ASN A 84 12.96 8.57 10.46
N SER A 85 11.74 8.46 10.98
CA SER A 85 11.47 8.21 12.40
C SER A 85 10.13 7.50 12.58
N ILE A 86 9.86 7.00 13.78
CA ILE A 86 8.59 6.33 14.07
C ILE A 86 7.42 7.34 14.09
N SER A 87 7.60 8.55 14.63
CA SER A 87 6.60 9.62 14.56
C SER A 87 6.22 9.92 13.11
N GLN A 88 7.20 9.99 12.22
CA GLN A 88 6.94 10.20 10.80
C GLN A 88 6.19 9.02 10.16
N ALA A 89 6.51 7.79 10.57
CA ALA A 89 5.78 6.61 10.10
C ALA A 89 4.29 6.65 10.53
N LEU A 90 4.02 7.07 11.76
CA LEU A 90 2.68 7.12 12.35
C LEU A 90 1.83 8.32 11.86
N HIS A 91 2.44 9.49 11.66
CA HIS A 91 1.69 10.74 11.42
C HIS A 91 1.74 11.24 9.97
N ASP A 92 2.80 10.97 9.19
CA ASP A 92 2.87 11.36 7.77
C ASP A 92 2.15 10.35 6.86
N SER A 93 0.88 10.10 7.15
CA SER A 93 0.01 9.20 6.38
C SER A 93 -0.28 9.75 4.98
N PRO A 94 -0.36 8.90 3.93
CA PRO A 94 -0.83 9.32 2.61
C PRO A 94 -2.36 9.50 2.54
N TYR A 95 -3.08 9.25 3.63
CA TYR A 95 -4.52 9.39 3.73
C TYR A 95 -4.89 10.72 4.41
N PRO A 96 -5.88 11.47 3.89
CA PRO A 96 -6.28 12.76 4.47
C PRO A 96 -6.63 12.69 5.96
N ASP A 97 -7.29 11.60 6.37
CA ASP A 97 -7.74 11.38 7.75
C ASP A 97 -6.73 10.60 8.61
N GLY A 98 -5.50 10.40 8.10
CA GLY A 98 -4.48 9.64 8.80
C GLY A 98 -4.72 8.13 8.81
N TYR A 99 -4.08 7.46 9.75
CA TYR A 99 -4.39 6.07 10.08
C TYR A 99 -5.35 6.08 11.27
N ASP A 100 -6.60 5.68 11.04
CA ASP A 100 -7.65 5.67 12.07
C ASP A 100 -7.60 4.42 12.97
N LEU A 101 -6.72 3.46 12.64
CA LEU A 101 -6.35 2.36 13.50
C LEU A 101 -4.84 2.11 13.34
N ILE A 102 -4.13 2.00 14.46
CA ILE A 102 -2.68 1.80 14.50
C ILE A 102 -2.40 0.70 15.51
N ILE A 103 -1.79 -0.38 15.04
CA ILE A 103 -1.49 -1.57 15.82
C ILE A 103 0.03 -1.72 15.89
N GLY A 104 0.57 -1.71 17.09
CA GLY A 104 1.96 -2.09 17.34
C GLY A 104 2.03 -3.57 17.72
N THR A 105 3.04 -4.27 17.23
CA THR A 105 3.25 -5.69 17.55
C THR A 105 4.38 -5.89 18.54
N SER A 106 4.13 -6.65 19.60
CA SER A 106 5.13 -6.99 20.63
C SER A 106 4.75 -8.26 21.36
N GLU A 107 5.74 -9.05 21.78
CA GLU A 107 5.52 -10.21 22.67
C GLU A 107 4.90 -9.80 24.02
N ARG A 108 5.07 -8.54 24.43
CA ARG A 108 4.52 -7.93 25.65
C ARG A 108 3.09 -7.39 25.48
N GLY A 109 2.52 -7.53 24.28
CA GLY A 109 1.17 -7.07 23.97
C GLY A 109 0.06 -7.99 24.51
N GLU A 110 -1.19 -7.50 24.42
CA GLU A 110 -2.36 -8.34 24.66
C GLU A 110 -2.51 -9.39 23.54
N THR A 111 -3.05 -10.56 23.87
CA THR A 111 -3.22 -11.64 22.89
C THR A 111 -4.27 -11.26 21.83
N LEU A 112 -4.03 -11.65 20.57
CA LEU A 112 -4.97 -11.38 19.47
C LEU A 112 -6.40 -11.87 19.75
N ASP A 113 -6.59 -13.02 20.41
CA ASP A 113 -7.91 -13.56 20.74
C ASP A 113 -8.74 -12.63 21.64
N HIS A 114 -8.07 -11.87 22.50
CA HIS A 114 -8.69 -10.88 23.37
C HIS A 114 -9.01 -9.61 22.58
N ALA A 115 -8.03 -9.11 21.83
CA ALA A 115 -8.15 -7.87 21.06
C ALA A 115 -9.18 -7.96 19.93
N GLN A 116 -9.27 -9.10 19.24
CA GLN A 116 -10.13 -9.29 18.06
C GLN A 116 -11.60 -9.01 18.35
N ARG A 117 -12.05 -9.24 19.60
CA ARG A 117 -13.44 -8.96 20.01
C ARG A 117 -13.75 -7.46 20.08
N ASN A 118 -12.72 -6.62 20.19
CA ASN A 118 -12.81 -5.19 20.45
C ASN A 118 -12.20 -4.34 19.32
N LEU A 119 -11.77 -4.95 18.21
CA LEU A 119 -11.23 -4.19 17.08
C LEU A 119 -12.34 -3.32 16.47
N PRO A 120 -12.17 -1.99 16.43
CA PRO A 120 -13.16 -1.11 15.84
C PRO A 120 -13.17 -1.26 14.32
N ALA A 121 -14.28 -0.84 13.70
CA ALA A 121 -14.28 -0.61 12.26
C ALA A 121 -13.26 0.51 11.93
N PHE A 122 -12.53 0.34 10.82
CA PHE A 122 -11.49 1.27 10.40
C PHE A 122 -11.52 1.44 8.87
N ASN A 123 -10.92 2.53 8.39
CA ASN A 123 -10.72 2.80 6.96
C ASN A 123 -9.25 2.59 6.56
N HIS A 124 -8.32 2.94 7.44
CA HIS A 124 -6.88 3.01 7.21
C HIS A 124 -6.10 2.45 8.41
N LEU A 125 -5.91 1.12 8.42
CA LEU A 125 -5.08 0.44 9.40
C LEU A 125 -3.58 0.55 9.07
N LEU A 126 -2.78 0.89 10.07
CA LEU A 126 -1.33 0.71 10.08
C LEU A 126 -0.95 -0.39 11.07
N VAL A 127 -0.21 -1.40 10.62
CA VAL A 127 0.41 -2.42 11.48
C VAL A 127 1.91 -2.16 11.50
N VAL A 128 2.49 -2.03 12.70
CA VAL A 128 3.88 -1.62 12.89
C VAL A 128 4.65 -2.74 13.56
N PHE A 129 5.74 -3.15 12.91
CA PHE A 129 6.63 -4.19 13.39
C PHE A 129 7.96 -3.60 13.84
N GLY A 130 8.45 -4.11 14.96
CA GLY A 130 9.77 -3.78 15.48
C GLY A 130 10.89 -4.52 14.77
N GLY A 131 12.12 -4.09 15.06
CA GLY A 131 13.33 -4.84 14.69
C GLY A 131 13.64 -5.96 15.70
N VAL A 132 14.89 -6.39 15.72
CA VAL A 132 15.39 -7.46 16.63
C VAL A 132 15.10 -7.15 18.11
N SER A 133 15.13 -5.87 18.47
CA SER A 133 14.91 -5.39 19.84
C SER A 133 13.53 -4.78 20.05
N GLY A 134 12.56 -5.08 19.18
CA GLY A 134 11.21 -4.53 19.25
C GLY A 134 11.10 -3.13 18.64
N LEU A 135 10.06 -2.39 19.05
CA LEU A 135 9.74 -1.04 18.58
C LEU A 135 10.39 0.03 19.46
N GLU A 136 10.81 -0.35 20.66
CA GLU A 136 11.33 0.53 21.70
C GLU A 136 12.55 1.33 21.25
N PRO A 137 13.55 0.76 20.55
CA PRO A 137 14.69 1.54 20.09
C PRO A 137 14.32 2.63 19.08
N ALA A 138 13.27 2.42 18.28
CA ALA A 138 12.80 3.43 17.33
C ALA A 138 12.06 4.58 18.03
N VAL A 139 11.42 4.29 19.17
CA VAL A 139 10.80 5.32 20.03
C VAL A 139 11.89 6.11 20.76
N ASP A 140 12.86 5.43 21.38
CA ASP A 140 13.96 6.09 22.10
C ASP A 140 14.84 6.98 21.19
N ALA A 141 14.97 6.61 19.92
CA ALA A 141 15.74 7.37 18.94
C ALA A 141 14.98 8.57 18.33
N ASP A 142 13.67 8.65 18.52
CA ASP A 142 12.84 9.71 17.95
C ASP A 142 12.74 10.90 18.91
N GLU A 143 13.62 11.89 18.73
CA GLU A 143 13.70 13.10 19.56
C GLU A 143 12.41 13.95 19.55
N SER A 144 11.47 13.70 18.64
CA SER A 144 10.16 14.37 18.62
C SER A 144 9.17 13.80 19.63
N LEU A 145 9.42 12.60 20.16
CA LEU A 145 8.57 11.95 21.15
C LEU A 145 8.99 12.31 22.56
N THR A 146 8.00 12.44 23.45
CA THR A 146 8.22 12.70 24.88
C THR A 146 8.22 11.43 25.73
N CYS A 147 7.75 10.31 25.18
CA CYS A 147 7.69 9.02 25.85
C CYS A 147 8.98 8.21 25.59
N SER A 148 9.36 7.35 26.52
CA SER A 148 10.45 6.40 26.31
C SER A 148 9.96 5.15 25.56
N GLY A 149 10.90 4.31 25.13
CA GLY A 149 10.62 3.00 24.58
C GLY A 149 9.81 2.11 25.54
N GLU A 150 10.01 2.21 26.85
CA GLU A 150 9.18 1.46 27.82
C GLU A 150 7.69 1.81 27.71
N ASP A 151 7.39 3.06 27.32
CA ASP A 151 6.04 3.58 27.10
C ASP A 151 5.59 3.50 25.63
N ALA A 152 6.32 2.78 24.76
CA ALA A 152 6.03 2.69 23.32
C ALA A 152 4.58 2.27 23.03
N HIS A 153 4.00 1.40 23.86
CA HIS A 153 2.62 0.93 23.73
C HIS A 153 1.59 2.08 23.70
N THR A 154 1.90 3.24 24.30
CA THR A 154 1.01 4.42 24.33
C THR A 154 0.84 5.11 22.97
N LEU A 155 1.72 4.82 22.01
CA LEU A 155 1.66 5.38 20.64
C LEU A 155 0.66 4.63 19.74
N PHE A 156 0.09 3.53 20.21
CA PHE A 156 -0.72 2.62 19.41
C PHE A 156 -2.13 2.49 19.99
N HIS A 157 -3.12 2.33 19.12
CA HIS A 157 -4.49 2.03 19.54
C HIS A 157 -4.58 0.62 20.13
N HIS A 158 -3.81 -0.33 19.60
CA HIS A 158 -3.63 -1.65 20.16
C HIS A 158 -2.16 -2.06 20.17
N TRP A 159 -1.77 -2.79 21.21
CA TRP A 159 -0.43 -3.34 21.39
C TRP A 159 -0.54 -4.85 21.51
N LEU A 160 -0.22 -5.58 20.43
CA LEU A 160 -0.65 -6.97 20.26
C LEU A 160 0.50 -7.97 20.25
N ASN A 161 0.29 -9.07 20.96
CA ASN A 161 1.02 -10.32 20.77
C ASN A 161 0.21 -11.25 19.83
N THR A 162 0.74 -11.43 18.61
CA THR A 162 0.12 -12.26 17.56
C THR A 162 0.52 -13.74 17.62
N CYS A 163 1.48 -14.11 18.48
CA CYS A 163 1.95 -15.48 18.65
C CYS A 163 2.16 -15.79 20.14
N PRO A 164 1.06 -15.90 20.93
CA PRO A 164 1.18 -16.26 22.33
C PRO A 164 1.80 -17.66 22.48
N ASN A 165 2.59 -17.85 23.54
CA ASN A 165 3.31 -19.11 23.81
C ASN A 165 4.29 -19.50 22.68
N GLN A 166 4.96 -18.52 22.05
CA GLN A 166 5.99 -18.79 21.06
C GLN A 166 7.05 -19.78 21.60
N GLY A 167 7.40 -20.77 20.77
CA GLY A 167 8.38 -21.80 21.12
C GLY A 167 9.84 -21.36 20.97
N SER A 168 10.07 -20.15 20.46
CA SER A 168 11.38 -19.53 20.33
C SER A 168 11.51 -18.35 21.29
N ARG A 169 12.75 -17.97 21.63
CA ARG A 169 13.00 -16.75 22.41
C ARG A 169 12.62 -15.49 21.63
N THR A 170 12.83 -15.50 20.32
CA THR A 170 12.55 -14.37 19.43
C THR A 170 11.87 -14.84 18.16
N ILE A 171 11.00 -14.00 17.61
CA ILE A 171 10.42 -14.13 16.26
C ILE A 171 11.05 -13.05 15.41
N ARG A 172 11.57 -13.43 14.23
CA ARG A 172 12.13 -12.47 13.27
C ARG A 172 11.00 -11.66 12.64
N THR A 173 11.31 -10.46 12.15
CA THR A 173 10.29 -9.53 11.64
C THR A 173 9.55 -10.08 10.40
N GLU A 174 10.25 -10.83 9.53
CA GLU A 174 9.70 -11.50 8.34
C GLU A 174 9.09 -12.89 8.62
#